data_AF-A0A353Z3P4-F1
#
_entry.id   AF-A0A353Z3P4-F1
#
_cell.length_a   1.000
_cell.length_b   1.000
_cell.length_c   1.000
_cell.angle_alpha   90.00
_cell.angle_beta   90.00
_cell.angle_gamma   90.00
#
_symmetry.space_group_name_H-M   'P 1'
#
loop_
_entity.id
_entity.type
_entity.pdbx_description
1 polymer ?
#
loop_
_entity_poly.entity_id
_entity_poly.type
_entity_poly.pdbx_seq_one_letter_code
_entity_poly.pdbx_strand_id
1 'polypeptide(L)'
;MKIFLSIQLIIILAVISFSCNKKQNTNESGLVQLAKVTVGSVTLSTSDITSDVPVNKTIEISFNVSIDSSTVEQAISLLDDENIPVALSYSFNSNKTEITLTPLQTLKYNSLYILQIEQSLKG
;
A
#
# COMPACT_ATOMS: atom_id res chain seq x y z
N MET A 1 -9.86 -43.76 -52.53
CA MET A 1 -10.59 -42.79 -51.69
C MET A 1 -10.49 -43.17 -50.20
N LYS A 2 -9.27 -43.27 -49.65
CA LYS A 2 -9.01 -43.49 -48.20
C LYS A 2 -7.82 -42.65 -47.68
N ILE A 3 -7.04 -42.06 -48.58
CA ILE A 3 -5.83 -41.27 -48.24
C ILE A 3 -6.17 -39.86 -47.73
N PHE A 4 -7.34 -39.31 -48.09
CA PHE A 4 -7.77 -37.97 -47.66
C PHE A 4 -8.32 -37.95 -46.22
N LEU A 5 -8.73 -39.11 -45.67
CA LEU A 5 -9.34 -39.19 -44.33
C LEU A 5 -8.30 -39.18 -43.20
N SER A 6 -7.04 -39.50 -43.50
CA SER A 6 -5.95 -39.53 -42.51
C SER A 6 -5.23 -38.18 -42.38
N ILE A 7 -5.32 -37.31 -43.38
CA ILE A 7 -4.62 -36.01 -43.41
C ILE A 7 -5.33 -34.97 -42.52
N GLN A 8 -6.66 -35.07 -42.36
CA GLN A 8 -7.40 -34.22 -41.41
C GLN A 8 -7.06 -34.50 -39.94
N LEU A 9 -6.47 -35.66 -39.60
CA LEU A 9 -6.12 -36.00 -38.22
C LEU A 9 -4.76 -35.44 -37.77
N ILE A 10 -3.87 -35.08 -38.71
CA ILE A 10 -2.50 -34.62 -38.39
C ILE A 10 -2.44 -33.09 -38.20
N ILE A 11 -3.37 -32.33 -38.77
CA ILE A 11 -3.40 -30.86 -38.69
C ILE A 11 -3.90 -30.36 -37.31
N ILE A 12 -4.58 -31.20 -36.53
CA ILE A 12 -5.16 -30.81 -35.23
C ILE A 12 -4.10 -30.81 -34.09
N LEU A 13 -2.91 -31.37 -34.31
CA LEU A 13 -1.87 -31.48 -33.27
C LEU A 13 -0.82 -30.35 -33.27
N ALA A 14 -0.95 -29.33 -34.12
CA ALA A 14 0.11 -28.34 -34.36
C ALA A 14 -0.14 -26.92 -33.77
N VAL A 15 -1.10 -26.73 -32.86
CA VAL A 15 -1.51 -25.36 -32.42
C VAL A 15 -1.10 -25.00 -30.98
N ILE A 16 -0.31 -25.82 -30.27
CA ILE A 16 -0.01 -25.58 -28.84
C ILE A 16 1.32 -24.86 -28.56
N SER A 17 1.76 -23.92 -29.40
CA SER A 17 3.05 -23.24 -29.16
C SER A 17 3.05 -21.75 -29.46
N PHE A 18 1.96 -21.05 -29.14
CA PHE A 18 2.10 -19.64 -28.73
C PHE A 18 2.65 -19.60 -27.30
N SER A 19 3.93 -19.93 -27.18
CA SER A 19 4.75 -19.66 -26.01
C SER A 19 4.76 -18.15 -25.80
N CYS A 20 4.03 -17.73 -24.77
CA CYS A 20 3.91 -16.33 -24.37
C CYS A 20 5.29 -15.86 -23.88
N ASN A 21 6.08 -15.25 -24.76
CA ASN A 21 7.33 -14.60 -24.39
C ASN A 21 7.01 -13.19 -23.85
N LYS A 22 6.65 -13.09 -22.57
CA LYS A 22 6.79 -11.82 -21.85
C LYS A 22 8.09 -11.85 -21.08
N LYS A 23 9.15 -11.33 -21.72
CA LYS A 23 10.32 -10.82 -21.00
C LYS A 23 9.86 -9.56 -20.25
N GLN A 24 9.50 -9.68 -18.98
CA GLN A 24 9.42 -8.52 -18.10
C GLN A 24 10.73 -8.44 -17.32
N ASN A 25 11.69 -7.70 -17.89
CA ASN A 25 12.61 -6.94 -17.05
C ASN A 25 12.01 -5.54 -16.95
N THR A 26 11.22 -5.34 -15.92
CA THR A 26 10.82 -4.02 -15.43
C THR A 26 11.21 -4.08 -13.96
N ASN A 27 11.96 -3.10 -13.46
CA ASN A 27 12.20 -2.97 -12.04
C ASN A 27 10.84 -3.08 -11.34
N GLU A 28 10.58 -4.20 -10.67
CA GLU A 28 9.32 -4.45 -10.00
C GLU A 28 9.28 -3.55 -8.77
N SER A 29 8.91 -2.28 -9.00
CA SER A 29 8.23 -1.51 -7.96
C SER A 29 6.92 -2.25 -7.76
N GLY A 30 6.92 -3.15 -6.78
CA GLY A 30 5.74 -3.91 -6.40
C GLY A 30 4.60 -2.96 -6.04
N LEU A 31 3.36 -3.46 -6.10
CA LEU A 31 2.22 -2.70 -5.61
C LEU A 31 2.47 -2.23 -4.18
N VAL A 32 2.27 -0.94 -3.92
CA VAL A 32 2.34 -0.35 -2.58
C VAL A 32 1.27 -1.00 -1.71
N GLN A 33 1.71 -1.64 -0.64
CA GLN A 33 0.84 -2.30 0.33
C GLN A 33 1.22 -1.84 1.73
N LEU A 34 0.19 -1.52 2.50
CA LEU A 34 0.31 -1.21 3.91
C LEU A 34 0.75 -2.49 4.65
N ALA A 35 1.91 -2.45 5.30
CA ALA A 35 2.42 -3.56 6.07
C ALA A 35 2.00 -3.47 7.54
N LYS A 36 2.13 -2.28 8.14
CA LYS A 36 1.84 -2.07 9.57
C LYS A 36 1.62 -0.59 9.88
N VAL A 37 0.78 -0.31 10.88
CA VAL A 37 0.68 1.01 11.51
C VAL A 37 0.76 0.88 13.02
N THR A 38 1.60 1.69 13.67
CA THR A 38 1.75 1.75 15.12
C THR A 38 1.69 3.16 15.67
N VAL A 39 1.20 3.28 16.91
CA VAL A 39 1.25 4.51 17.70
C VAL A 39 1.87 4.15 19.05
N GLY A 40 3.16 4.45 19.23
CA GLY A 40 3.94 3.86 20.31
C GLY A 40 3.95 2.33 20.23
N SER A 41 3.44 1.64 21.25
CA SER A 41 3.35 0.17 21.26
C SER A 41 2.03 -0.39 20.71
N VAL A 42 1.06 0.46 20.38
CA VAL A 42 -0.27 0.04 19.92
C VAL A 42 -0.25 -0.14 18.40
N THR A 43 -0.67 -1.31 17.90
CA THR A 43 -0.84 -1.55 16.45
C THR A 43 -2.27 -1.23 16.06
N LEU A 44 -2.46 -0.40 15.03
CA LEU A 44 -3.80 -0.01 14.58
C LEU A 44 -4.44 -1.10 13.71
N SER A 45 -5.74 -1.30 13.89
CA SER A 45 -6.58 -2.11 12.99
C SER A 45 -6.98 -1.29 11.76
N THR A 46 -7.04 -1.93 10.60
CA THR A 46 -7.58 -1.35 9.36
C THR A 46 -9.07 -1.61 9.17
N SER A 47 -9.66 -2.51 9.96
CA SER A 47 -11.06 -2.91 9.88
C SER A 47 -11.91 -2.40 11.04
N ASP A 48 -11.27 -2.02 12.16
CA ASP A 48 -11.94 -1.72 13.42
C ASP A 48 -11.32 -0.52 14.12
N ILE A 49 -12.08 0.06 15.06
CA ILE A 49 -11.58 1.12 15.93
C ILE A 49 -10.58 0.52 16.92
N THR A 50 -9.40 1.14 17.03
CA THR A 50 -8.39 0.78 18.03
C THR A 50 -8.52 1.71 19.23
N SER A 51 -8.82 1.17 20.41
CA SER A 51 -8.92 1.94 21.66
C SER A 51 -7.58 2.09 22.37
N ASP A 52 -7.54 2.94 23.40
CA ASP A 52 -6.40 3.11 24.31
C ASP A 52 -5.08 3.51 23.61
N VAL A 53 -5.22 4.23 22.50
CA VAL A 53 -4.10 4.78 21.72
C VAL A 53 -3.53 6.01 22.44
N PRO A 54 -2.20 6.10 22.66
CA PRO A 54 -1.59 7.22 23.36
C PRO A 54 -1.64 8.51 22.52
N VAL A 55 -2.05 9.62 23.15
CA VAL A 55 -2.27 10.92 22.49
C VAL A 55 -1.01 11.74 22.20
N ASN A 56 0.14 11.31 22.72
CA ASN A 56 1.42 12.03 22.68
C ASN A 56 2.55 11.18 22.09
N LYS A 57 2.21 10.31 21.14
CA LYS A 57 3.16 9.45 20.43
C LYS A 57 3.10 9.72 18.92
N THR A 58 4.19 9.38 18.25
CA THR A 58 4.28 9.36 16.80
C THR A 58 3.47 8.20 16.22
N ILE A 59 3.05 8.36 14.97
CA ILE A 59 2.41 7.31 14.18
C ILE A 59 3.47 6.79 13.20
N GLU A 60 3.77 5.51 13.26
CA GLU A 60 4.72 4.83 12.39
C GLU A 60 3.95 3.99 11.38
N ILE A 61 4.24 4.19 10.09
CA ILE A 61 3.56 3.51 8.99
C ILE A 61 4.61 2.79 8.16
N SER A 62 4.50 1.48 8.05
CA SER A 62 5.40 0.64 7.26
C SER A 62 4.72 0.15 5.98
N PHE A 63 5.47 0.16 4.88
CA PHE A 63 5.07 -0.34 3.57
C PHE A 63 5.99 -1.47 3.11
N ASN A 64 5.51 -2.30 2.19
CA ASN A 64 6.28 -3.40 1.59
C ASN A 64 7.34 -2.94 0.58
N VAL A 65 7.23 -1.72 0.06
CA VAL A 65 8.15 -1.12 -0.92
C VAL A 65 8.54 0.29 -0.48
N SER A 66 9.61 0.82 -1.07
CA SER A 66 9.96 2.25 -0.95
C SER A 66 8.78 3.10 -1.45
N ILE A 67 8.58 4.27 -0.86
CA ILE A 67 7.56 5.25 -1.26
C ILE A 67 8.18 6.51 -1.85
N ASP A 68 7.44 7.14 -2.76
CA ASP A 68 7.73 8.49 -3.23
C ASP A 68 7.25 9.51 -2.18
N SER A 69 8.21 10.01 -1.41
CA SER A 69 8.01 11.03 -0.38
C SER A 69 7.30 12.30 -0.87
N SER A 70 7.36 12.62 -2.16
CA SER A 70 6.68 13.80 -2.72
C SER A 70 5.15 13.64 -2.80
N THR A 71 4.65 12.40 -2.70
CA THR A 71 3.21 12.09 -2.74
C THR A 71 2.57 11.93 -1.36
N VAL A 72 3.39 11.84 -0.31
CA VAL A 72 2.95 11.45 1.04
C VAL A 72 2.03 12.48 1.68
N GLU A 73 2.38 13.77 1.65
CA GLU A 73 1.57 14.81 2.31
C GLU A 73 0.17 14.96 1.69
N GLN A 74 0.01 14.58 0.41
CA GLN A 74 -1.27 14.63 -0.28
C GLN A 74 -2.08 13.35 -0.07
N ALA A 75 -1.41 12.21 0.10
CA ALA A 75 -2.05 10.91 0.19
C ALA A 75 -2.30 10.41 1.62
N ILE A 76 -1.60 10.97 2.62
CA ILE A 76 -1.70 10.54 4.01
C ILE A 76 -2.09 11.71 4.89
N SER A 77 -3.19 11.56 5.62
CA SER A 77 -3.68 12.57 6.56
C SER A 77 -4.25 11.94 7.83
N LEU A 78 -4.21 12.71 8.92
CA LEU A 78 -4.91 12.38 10.16
C LEU A 78 -6.06 13.37 10.33
N LEU A 79 -7.27 12.87 10.46
CA LEU A 79 -8.48 13.66 10.65
C LEU A 79 -9.01 13.46 12.07
N ASP A 80 -9.55 14.50 12.69
CA ASP A 80 -10.32 14.37 13.93
C ASP A 80 -11.77 13.92 13.68
N ASP A 81 -12.57 13.87 14.74
CA ASP A 81 -13.98 13.47 14.72
C ASP A 81 -14.89 14.44 13.95
N GLU A 82 -14.42 15.67 13.70
CA GLU A 82 -15.08 16.68 12.88
C GLU A 82 -14.58 16.68 11.42
N ASN A 83 -13.73 15.70 11.05
CA ASN A 83 -13.02 15.62 9.77
C ASN A 83 -12.06 16.79 9.50
N ILE A 84 -11.58 17.45 10.56
CA ILE A 84 -10.60 18.52 10.44
C ILE A 84 -9.19 17.91 10.39
N PRO A 85 -8.34 18.28 9.41
CA PRO A 85 -6.97 17.80 9.36
C PRO A 85 -6.15 18.21 10.59
N VAL A 86 -5.53 17.23 11.22
CA VAL A 86 -4.51 17.44 12.25
C VAL A 86 -3.20 17.78 11.57
N ALA A 87 -2.54 18.85 12.02
CA ALA A 87 -1.24 19.24 11.49
C ALA A 87 -0.16 18.21 11.91
N LEU A 88 0.59 17.72 10.93
CA LEU A 88 1.62 16.69 11.07
C LEU A 88 2.96 17.17 10.49
N SER A 89 4.06 16.67 11.03
CA SER A 89 5.33 16.58 10.30
C SER A 89 5.61 15.15 9.88
N TYR A 90 6.32 15.00 8.75
CA TYR A 90 6.63 13.72 8.12
C TYR A 90 8.14 13.49 8.11
N SER A 91 8.56 12.29 8.44
CA SER A 91 9.95 11.85 8.29
C SER A 91 10.01 10.41 7.80
N PHE A 92 11.13 10.03 7.19
CA PHE A 92 11.29 8.76 6.49
C PHE A 92 12.53 8.05 6.97
N ASN A 93 12.47 6.72 7.04
CA ASN A 93 13.69 5.94 7.20
C ASN A 93 14.55 6.00 5.91
N SER A 94 15.80 5.54 5.98
CA SER A 94 16.73 5.63 4.85
C SER A 94 16.26 4.89 3.59
N ASN A 95 15.46 3.83 3.75
CA ASN A 95 14.93 3.03 2.65
C ASN A 95 13.58 3.52 2.12
N LYS A 96 13.01 4.57 2.74
CA LYS A 96 11.66 5.08 2.46
C LYS A 96 10.56 4.01 2.51
N THR A 97 10.74 2.97 3.32
CA THR A 97 9.72 1.94 3.54
C THR A 97 8.90 2.22 4.80
N GLU A 98 9.29 3.25 5.56
CA GLU A 98 8.66 3.63 6.82
C GLU A 98 8.53 5.15 6.91
N ILE A 99 7.36 5.60 7.32
CA ILE A 99 7.02 7.00 7.57
C ILE A 99 6.75 7.17 9.06
N THR A 100 7.32 8.20 9.65
CA THR A 100 6.95 8.65 10.99
C THR A 100 6.19 9.96 10.87
N LEU A 101 4.90 9.93 11.26
CA LEU A 101 4.05 11.11 11.39
C LEU A 101 4.11 11.62 12.84
N THR A 102 4.38 12.90 13.01
CA THR A 102 4.39 13.54 14.33
C THR A 102 3.32 14.62 14.39
N PRO A 103 2.25 14.44 15.20
CA PRO A 103 1.32 15.51 15.49
C PRO A 103 2.03 16.75 16.04
N LEU A 104 1.78 17.91 15.44
CA LEU A 104 2.36 19.18 15.89
C LEU A 104 1.72 19.69 17.19
N GLN A 105 0.58 19.12 17.56
CA GLN A 105 -0.13 19.38 18.81
C GLN A 105 -0.48 18.05 19.46
N THR A 106 -0.59 18.05 20.80
CA THR A 106 -1.07 16.86 21.54
C THR A 106 -2.51 16.55 21.13
N LEU A 107 -2.79 15.28 20.85
CA LEU A 107 -4.14 14.85 20.48
C LEU A 107 -5.07 14.92 21.70
N LYS A 108 -6.36 15.10 21.45
CA LYS A 108 -7.37 15.16 22.52
C LYS A 108 -7.58 13.76 23.11
N TYR A 109 -7.73 13.70 24.43
CA TYR A 109 -8.13 12.46 25.10
C TYR A 109 -9.57 12.10 24.74
N ASN A 110 -9.85 10.80 24.66
CA ASN A 110 -11.19 10.27 24.42
C ASN A 110 -11.85 10.85 23.14
N SER A 111 -11.05 11.04 22.10
CA SER A 111 -11.50 11.51 20.79
C SER A 111 -11.18 10.48 19.72
N LEU A 112 -12.05 10.40 18.71
CA LEU A 112 -11.81 9.57 17.53
C LEU A 112 -10.89 10.31 16.57
N TYR A 113 -9.96 9.58 15.97
CA TYR A 113 -9.13 10.05 14.88
C TYR A 113 -9.13 9.03 13.75
N ILE A 114 -9.09 9.51 12.51
CA ILE A 114 -9.06 8.69 11.30
C ILE A 114 -7.75 8.94 10.59
N LEU A 115 -6.90 7.91 10.51
CA LEU A 115 -5.73 7.91 9.64
C LEU A 115 -6.18 7.48 8.24
N GLN A 116 -6.12 8.41 7.29
CA GLN A 116 -6.45 8.16 5.89
C GLN A 116 -5.18 7.95 5.08
N ILE A 117 -5.15 6.89 4.26
CA ILE A 117 -4.09 6.59 3.30
C ILE A 117 -4.75 6.35 1.95
N GLU A 118 -4.46 7.20 0.97
CA GLU A 118 -5.08 7.19 -0.35
C GLU A 118 -4.28 6.42 -1.40
N GLN A 119 -4.97 5.99 -2.46
CA GLN A 119 -4.34 5.30 -3.61
C GLN A 119 -3.41 6.21 -4.43
N SER A 120 -3.44 7.52 -4.19
CA SER A 120 -2.53 8.49 -4.80
C SER A 120 -1.09 8.36 -4.29
N LEU A 121 -0.87 7.62 -3.19
CA LEU A 121 0.46 7.30 -2.68
C LEU A 121 1.24 6.43 -3.67
N LYS A 122 2.46 6.86 -4.03
CA LYS A 122 3.30 6.15 -4.99
C LYS A 122 4.50 5.46 -4.33
N GLY A 123 4.96 4.39 -5.00
CA GLY A 123 6.15 3.59 -4.67
C GLY A 123 7.34 3.95 -5.53
#